data_AF-A0A967PJS5-F1
#
_entry.id   AF-A0A967PJS5-F1
#
_cell.length_a   1.000
_cell.length_b   1.000
_cell.length_c   1.000
_cell.angle_alpha   90.00
_cell.angle_beta   90.00
_cell.angle_gamma   90.00
#
_symmetry.space_group_name_H-M   'P 1'
#
loop_
_entity.id
_entity.type
_entity.pdbx_description
1 polymer ?
#
loop_
_entity_poly.entity_id
_entity_poly.type
_entity_poly.pdbx_seq_one_letter_code
_entity_poly.pdbx_strand_id
1 'polypeptide(L)'
;LPVLPADWLILVLTMGVPAAAIVGGFAGRRWPVGRASRVAAGATLAAAVAGAFVGPALGMGSVPGVILAVTVAVPAGLYAAIVLRDDPANRAGLVLPVVIVGGFVLATGAVEVLGFAGPESWVDWQFLTSNHNNDPVAAGVHPAIVGSIMLMIIVALVSFPLGVGAAIYLEEYAPDNTLTRIIDVNISNLAGVPSVVYGLLGLGLFI
;
A
#
# COMPACT_ATOMS: atom_id res chain seq x y z
N LEU A 1 -8.96 29.64 -8.87
CA LEU A 1 -9.18 28.49 -9.80
C LEU A 1 -10.32 27.66 -9.21
N PRO A 2 -11.20 27.10 -10.04
CA PRO A 2 -12.53 26.68 -9.63
C PRO A 2 -12.44 25.52 -8.63
N VAL A 3 -13.30 25.59 -7.61
CA VAL A 3 -13.43 24.64 -6.50
C VAL A 3 -13.54 23.22 -7.08
N LEU A 4 -12.46 22.44 -6.95
CA LEU A 4 -12.50 21.00 -7.20
C LEU A 4 -13.63 20.41 -6.32
N PRO A 5 -14.34 19.36 -6.78
CA PRO A 5 -15.25 18.65 -5.89
C PRO A 5 -14.50 18.28 -4.60
N ALA A 6 -15.11 18.54 -3.43
CA ALA A 6 -14.50 18.32 -2.13
C ALA A 6 -13.79 16.94 -2.09
N ASP A 7 -12.58 16.87 -1.53
CA ASP A 7 -11.67 15.71 -1.65
C ASP A 7 -12.32 14.36 -1.28
N TRP A 8 -13.28 14.37 -0.36
CA TRP A 8 -14.06 13.19 0.00
C TRP A 8 -14.96 12.67 -1.12
N LEU A 9 -15.50 13.55 -1.97
CA LEU A 9 -16.31 13.18 -3.15
C LEU A 9 -15.44 12.48 -4.19
N ILE A 10 -14.21 12.96 -4.39
CA ILE A 10 -13.25 12.31 -5.28
C ILE A 10 -13.01 10.87 -4.81
N LEU A 11 -12.80 10.66 -3.50
CA LEU A 11 -12.58 9.32 -2.94
C LEU A 11 -13.82 8.41 -3.01
N VAL A 12 -15.02 8.95 -2.81
CA VAL A 12 -16.26 8.18 -3.01
C VAL A 12 -16.37 7.71 -4.47
N LEU A 13 -15.99 8.55 -5.43
CA LEU A 13 -16.01 8.20 -6.85
C LEU A 13 -14.89 7.23 -7.24
N THR A 14 -13.66 7.45 -6.76
CA THR A 14 -12.49 6.65 -7.16
C THR A 14 -12.34 5.35 -6.38
N MET A 15 -12.80 5.28 -5.13
CA MET A 15 -12.74 4.08 -4.29
C MET A 15 -14.11 3.48 -3.99
N GLY A 16 -15.10 4.31 -3.66
CA GLY A 16 -16.45 3.85 -3.29
C GLY A 16 -17.18 3.16 -4.44
N VAL A 17 -17.12 3.72 -5.67
CA VAL A 17 -17.78 3.12 -6.85
C VAL A 17 -17.16 1.78 -7.24
N PRO A 18 -15.82 1.64 -7.37
CA PRO A 18 -15.21 0.33 -7.61
C PRO A 18 -15.51 -0.68 -6.50
N ALA A 19 -15.41 -0.28 -5.23
CA ALA A 19 -15.74 -1.16 -4.12
C ALA A 19 -17.20 -1.65 -4.19
N ALA A 20 -18.14 -0.76 -4.52
CA ALA A 20 -19.54 -1.11 -4.68
C ALA A 20 -19.80 -2.08 -5.85
N ALA A 21 -19.08 -1.90 -6.96
CA ALA A 21 -19.14 -2.84 -8.08
C ALA A 21 -18.61 -4.22 -7.69
N ILE A 22 -17.48 -4.29 -6.97
CA ILE A 22 -16.88 -5.53 -6.48
C ILE A 22 -17.82 -6.23 -5.49
N VAL A 23 -18.28 -5.52 -4.47
CA VAL A 23 -19.17 -6.06 -3.42
C VAL A 23 -20.52 -6.46 -4.01
N GLY A 24 -21.08 -5.66 -4.91
CA GLY A 24 -22.32 -5.99 -5.64
C GLY A 24 -22.18 -7.23 -6.52
N GLY A 25 -21.05 -7.37 -7.23
CA GLY A 25 -20.74 -8.54 -8.04
C GLY A 25 -20.57 -9.80 -7.20
N PHE A 26 -19.83 -9.70 -6.09
CA PHE A 26 -19.65 -10.78 -5.12
C PHE A 26 -20.99 -11.22 -4.51
N ALA A 27 -21.80 -10.28 -4.01
CA ALA A 27 -23.10 -10.56 -3.41
C ALA A 27 -24.09 -11.20 -4.39
N GLY A 28 -24.05 -10.78 -5.66
CA GLY A 28 -24.89 -11.38 -6.72
C GLY A 28 -24.50 -12.83 -7.05
N ARG A 29 -23.21 -13.18 -6.99
CA ARG A 29 -22.74 -14.56 -7.15
C ARG A 29 -23.06 -15.43 -5.93
N ARG A 30 -22.97 -14.85 -4.73
CA ARG A 30 -23.17 -15.57 -3.46
C ARG A 30 -24.64 -15.81 -3.13
N TRP A 31 -25.50 -14.81 -3.38
CA TRP A 31 -26.93 -14.86 -3.13
C TRP A 31 -27.70 -14.57 -4.43
N PRO A 32 -28.21 -15.61 -5.13
CA PRO A 32 -28.90 -15.47 -6.41
C PRO A 32 -30.35 -14.96 -6.23
N VAL A 33 -30.52 -13.90 -5.45
CA VAL A 33 -31.78 -13.14 -5.38
C VAL A 33 -31.60 -11.86 -6.20
N GLY A 34 -32.56 -11.55 -7.07
CA GLY A 34 -32.42 -10.47 -8.07
C GLY A 34 -32.13 -9.07 -7.51
N ARG A 35 -32.30 -8.86 -6.19
CA ARG A 35 -31.99 -7.60 -5.49
C ARG A 35 -30.65 -7.61 -4.74
N ALA A 36 -30.03 -8.76 -4.46
CA ALA A 36 -28.84 -8.84 -3.58
C ALA A 36 -27.67 -8.00 -4.11
N SER A 37 -27.38 -8.09 -5.41
CA SER A 37 -26.30 -7.34 -6.03
C SER A 37 -26.50 -5.82 -5.91
N ARG A 38 -27.72 -5.33 -6.21
CA ARG A 38 -28.05 -3.90 -6.14
C ARG A 38 -28.05 -3.37 -4.72
N VAL A 39 -28.57 -4.14 -3.76
CA VAL A 39 -28.59 -3.77 -2.34
C VAL A 39 -27.17 -3.70 -1.78
N ALA A 40 -26.31 -4.68 -2.09
CA ALA A 40 -24.93 -4.69 -1.61
C ALA A 40 -24.08 -3.56 -2.22
N ALA A 41 -24.24 -3.29 -3.52
CA ALA A 41 -23.60 -2.14 -4.17
C ALA A 41 -24.08 -0.81 -3.58
N GLY A 42 -25.40 -0.65 -3.43
CA GLY A 42 -26.00 0.56 -2.84
C GLY A 42 -25.57 0.79 -1.39
N ALA A 43 -25.54 -0.26 -0.58
CA ALA A 43 -25.06 -0.17 0.81
C ALA A 43 -23.57 0.20 0.89
N THR A 44 -22.76 -0.30 -0.04
CA THR A 44 -21.32 0.03 -0.11
C THR A 44 -21.11 1.50 -0.46
N LEU A 45 -21.84 2.03 -1.44
CA LEU A 45 -21.80 3.47 -1.77
C LEU A 45 -22.30 4.33 -0.62
N ALA A 46 -23.41 3.94 0.01
CA ALA A 46 -23.95 4.65 1.16
C ALA A 46 -22.96 4.67 2.32
N ALA A 47 -22.26 3.56 2.58
CA ALA A 47 -21.22 3.49 3.61
C ALA A 47 -20.03 4.41 3.27
N ALA A 48 -19.57 4.44 2.01
CA ALA A 48 -18.50 5.33 1.58
C ALA A 48 -18.87 6.81 1.77
N VAL A 49 -20.09 7.20 1.39
CA VAL A 49 -20.60 8.56 1.61
C VAL A 49 -20.75 8.87 3.09
N ALA A 50 -21.30 7.94 3.87
CA ALA A 50 -21.44 8.09 5.32
C ALA A 50 -20.08 8.29 5.99
N GLY A 51 -19.03 7.60 5.54
CA GLY A 51 -17.65 7.79 6.01
C GLY A 51 -17.18 9.24 5.93
N ALA A 52 -17.57 9.99 4.88
CA ALA A 52 -17.20 11.40 4.73
C ALA A 52 -17.78 12.32 5.82
N PHE A 53 -18.94 11.96 6.37
CA PHE A 53 -19.64 12.74 7.39
C PHE A 53 -19.39 12.21 8.81
N VAL A 54 -19.24 10.89 8.95
CA VAL A 54 -18.94 10.23 10.23
C VAL A 54 -17.50 10.47 10.66
N GLY A 55 -16.54 10.52 9.72
CA GLY A 55 -15.14 10.84 10.02
C GLY A 55 -15.00 12.12 10.86
N PRO A 56 -15.52 13.28 10.39
CA PRO A 56 -15.51 14.54 11.15
C PRO A 56 -16.19 14.47 12.51
N ALA A 57 -17.28 13.70 12.62
CA ALA A 57 -17.97 13.50 13.90
C ALA A 57 -17.14 12.70 14.93
N LEU A 58 -16.09 12.00 14.47
CA LEU A 58 -15.15 11.22 15.28
C LEU A 58 -13.77 11.90 15.39
N GLY A 59 -13.67 13.20 15.09
CA GLY A 59 -12.41 13.94 15.14
C GLY A 59 -11.43 13.63 14.01
N MET A 60 -11.84 12.89 12.97
CA MET A 60 -11.05 12.60 11.77
C MET A 60 -11.46 13.49 10.61
N GLY A 61 -10.55 13.77 9.67
CA GLY A 61 -10.95 14.42 8.41
C GLY A 61 -11.96 13.58 7.60
N SER A 62 -12.71 14.22 6.71
CA SER A 62 -13.64 13.53 5.80
C SER A 62 -12.94 12.51 4.89
N VAL A 63 -11.69 12.76 4.50
CA VAL A 63 -10.89 11.87 3.64
C VAL A 63 -10.54 10.54 4.35
N PRO A 64 -9.89 10.54 5.53
CA PRO A 64 -9.71 9.32 6.31
C PRO A 64 -11.02 8.56 6.57
N GLY A 65 -12.12 9.29 6.84
CA GLY A 65 -13.43 8.69 7.08
C GLY A 65 -13.97 7.86 5.90
N VAL A 66 -13.84 8.37 4.67
CA VAL A 66 -14.23 7.62 3.45
C VAL A 66 -13.34 6.39 3.26
N ILE A 67 -12.02 6.53 3.43
CA ILE A 67 -11.06 5.43 3.25
C ILE A 67 -11.42 4.30 4.22
N LEU A 68 -11.62 4.60 5.50
CA LEU A 68 -11.95 3.63 6.53
C LEU A 68 -13.31 2.98 6.32
N ALA A 69 -14.31 3.74 5.85
CA ALA A 69 -15.59 3.16 5.51
C ALA A 69 -15.45 2.10 4.40
N VAL A 70 -14.67 2.38 3.36
CA VAL A 70 -14.47 1.46 2.23
C VAL A 70 -13.56 0.28 2.58
N THR A 71 -12.50 0.48 3.36
CA THR A 71 -11.49 -0.56 3.62
C THR A 71 -11.78 -1.40 4.87
N VAL A 72 -12.53 -0.87 5.83
CA VAL A 72 -12.82 -1.54 7.10
C VAL A 72 -14.31 -1.84 7.23
N ALA A 73 -15.18 -0.81 7.17
CA ALA A 73 -16.60 -0.99 7.47
C ALA A 73 -17.33 -1.83 6.40
N VAL A 74 -17.02 -1.64 5.12
CA VAL A 74 -17.63 -2.38 4.01
C VAL A 74 -17.27 -3.87 4.04
N PRO A 75 -15.99 -4.28 4.15
CA PRO A 75 -15.65 -5.70 4.31
C PRO A 75 -16.22 -6.32 5.60
N ALA A 76 -16.17 -5.61 6.72
CA ALA A 76 -16.74 -6.09 7.98
C ALA A 76 -18.26 -6.28 7.88
N GLY A 77 -18.97 -5.34 7.24
CA GLY A 77 -20.41 -5.43 6.99
C GLY A 77 -20.78 -6.55 6.02
N LEU A 78 -19.99 -6.74 4.96
CA LEU A 78 -20.17 -7.86 4.03
C LEU A 78 -19.98 -9.21 4.75
N TYR A 79 -18.95 -9.32 5.58
CA TYR A 79 -18.69 -10.52 6.38
C TYR A 79 -19.81 -10.77 7.39
N ALA A 80 -20.29 -9.74 8.09
CA ALA A 80 -21.45 -9.87 8.98
C ALA A 80 -22.71 -10.33 8.23
N ALA A 81 -22.94 -9.82 7.02
CA ALA A 81 -24.05 -10.24 6.17
C ALA A 81 -23.93 -11.71 5.73
N ILE A 82 -22.71 -12.20 5.45
CA ILE A 82 -22.42 -13.61 5.19
C ILE A 82 -22.78 -14.47 6.39
N VAL A 83 -22.27 -14.15 7.58
CA VAL A 83 -22.54 -14.94 8.79
C VAL A 83 -24.04 -14.99 9.11
N LEU A 84 -24.73 -13.84 9.01
CA LEU A 84 -26.17 -13.76 9.30
C LEU A 84 -27.06 -14.52 8.31
N ARG A 85 -26.67 -14.57 7.03
CA ARG A 85 -27.50 -15.18 5.97
C ARG A 85 -27.17 -16.64 5.70
N ASP A 86 -25.90 -17.01 5.75
CA ASP A 86 -25.43 -18.31 5.28
C ASP A 86 -25.28 -19.33 6.42
N ASP A 87 -24.97 -18.89 7.65
CA ASP A 87 -24.73 -19.78 8.78
C ASP A 87 -25.33 -19.23 10.11
N PRO A 88 -26.67 -19.20 10.23
CA PRO A 88 -27.36 -18.62 11.39
C PRO A 88 -27.13 -19.39 12.70
N ALA A 89 -26.58 -20.61 12.65
CA ALA A 89 -26.19 -21.40 13.81
C ALA A 89 -24.83 -20.94 14.38
N ASN A 90 -23.92 -20.45 13.52
CA ASN A 90 -22.58 -20.02 13.93
C ASN A 90 -22.48 -18.49 14.11
N ARG A 91 -23.36 -17.91 14.93
CA ARG A 91 -23.35 -16.45 15.22
C ARG A 91 -22.08 -15.96 15.91
N ALA A 92 -21.26 -16.86 16.45
CA ALA A 92 -19.93 -16.54 16.97
C ALA A 92 -19.03 -15.88 15.91
N GLY A 93 -19.26 -16.12 14.63
CA GLY A 93 -18.58 -15.41 13.55
C GLY A 93 -18.75 -13.88 13.60
N LEU A 94 -19.84 -13.36 14.17
CA LEU A 94 -20.09 -11.92 14.29
C LEU A 94 -19.14 -11.21 15.27
N VAL A 95 -18.40 -11.95 16.08
CA VAL A 95 -17.38 -11.37 16.96
C VAL A 95 -16.32 -10.63 16.15
N LEU A 96 -15.90 -11.16 15.00
CA LEU A 96 -14.87 -10.53 14.17
C LEU A 96 -15.24 -9.11 13.69
N PRO A 97 -16.36 -8.88 12.98
CA PRO A 97 -16.73 -7.54 12.53
C PRO A 97 -17.01 -6.61 13.72
N VAL A 98 -17.54 -7.13 14.84
CA VAL A 98 -17.74 -6.32 16.06
C VAL A 98 -16.41 -5.90 16.67
N VAL A 99 -15.40 -6.77 16.73
CA VAL A 99 -14.06 -6.45 17.23
C VAL A 99 -13.35 -5.47 16.30
N ILE A 100 -13.47 -5.64 14.98
CA ILE A 100 -12.86 -4.72 14.01
C ILE A 100 -13.48 -3.32 14.13
N VAL A 101 -14.81 -3.22 14.08
CA VAL A 101 -15.50 -1.92 14.14
C VAL A 101 -15.40 -1.30 15.53
N GLY A 102 -15.62 -2.09 16.58
CA GLY A 102 -15.50 -1.63 17.98
C GLY A 102 -14.07 -1.25 18.35
N GLY A 103 -13.09 -2.06 17.97
CA GLY A 103 -11.67 -1.77 18.18
C GLY A 103 -11.24 -0.50 17.44
N PHE A 104 -11.73 -0.28 16.23
CA PHE A 104 -11.50 0.96 15.51
C PHE A 104 -12.08 2.18 16.24
N VAL A 105 -13.36 2.14 16.64
CA VAL A 105 -14.01 3.25 17.37
C VAL A 105 -13.32 3.53 18.72
N LEU A 106 -12.88 2.47 19.41
CA LEU A 106 -12.12 2.60 20.66
C LEU A 106 -10.74 3.22 20.41
N ALA A 107 -10.02 2.78 19.38
CA ALA A 107 -8.72 3.33 19.03
C ALA A 107 -8.81 4.81 18.67
N THR A 108 -9.85 5.22 17.95
CA THR A 108 -10.03 6.62 17.55
C THR A 108 -10.35 7.51 18.75
N GLY A 109 -11.23 7.05 19.65
CA GLY A 109 -11.49 7.76 20.90
C GLY A 109 -10.26 7.81 21.81
N ALA A 110 -9.45 6.74 21.85
CA ALA A 110 -8.22 6.72 22.63
C ALA A 110 -7.18 7.71 22.09
N VAL A 111 -7.00 7.80 20.78
CA VAL A 111 -6.10 8.78 20.12
C VAL A 111 -6.52 10.21 20.47
N GLU A 112 -7.83 10.50 20.43
CA GLU A 112 -8.38 11.82 20.79
C GLU A 112 -8.14 12.16 22.28
N VAL A 113 -8.44 11.23 23.19
CA VAL A 113 -8.24 11.43 24.64
C VAL A 113 -6.76 11.60 25.00
N LEU A 114 -5.87 10.87 24.32
CA LEU A 114 -4.43 10.91 24.57
C LEU A 114 -3.73 12.07 23.85
N GLY A 115 -4.45 12.83 23.01
CA GLY A 115 -3.89 13.99 22.30
C GLY A 115 -2.86 13.63 21.23
N PHE A 116 -2.91 12.41 20.69
CA PHE A 116 -2.06 12.04 19.55
C PHE A 116 -2.57 12.78 18.31
N ALA A 117 -1.64 13.34 17.52
CA ALA A 117 -1.99 13.90 16.22
C ALA A 117 -2.68 12.84 15.37
N GLY A 118 -3.80 13.23 14.72
CA GLY A 118 -4.54 12.34 13.83
C GLY A 118 -3.66 11.86 12.65
N PRO A 119 -4.15 10.91 11.84
CA PRO A 119 -3.43 10.40 10.68
C PRO A 119 -3.44 11.44 9.55
N GLU A 120 -2.73 12.55 9.73
CA GLU A 120 -2.41 13.46 8.64
C GLU A 120 -1.26 12.88 7.82
N SER A 121 -1.34 13.04 6.50
CA SER A 121 -0.24 12.63 5.62
C SER A 121 0.95 13.54 5.89
N TRP A 122 2.03 12.95 6.42
CA TRP A 122 3.33 13.61 6.55
C TRP A 122 4.09 13.70 5.21
N VAL A 123 3.57 13.04 4.17
CA VAL A 123 4.07 13.16 2.80
C VAL A 123 3.28 14.25 2.09
N ASP A 124 3.93 15.37 1.87
CA ASP A 124 3.42 16.48 1.08
C ASP A 124 4.46 16.94 0.04
N TRP A 125 4.11 17.95 -0.75
CA TRP A 125 5.02 18.43 -1.80
C TRP A 125 6.27 19.11 -1.22
N GLN A 126 6.16 19.71 -0.05
CA GLN A 126 7.28 20.32 0.64
C GLN A 126 8.27 19.23 1.09
N PHE A 127 7.80 18.14 1.68
CA PHE A 127 8.61 17.01 2.13
C PHE A 127 9.44 16.40 0.99
N LEU A 128 8.85 16.27 -0.20
CA LEU A 128 9.54 15.69 -1.36
C LEU A 128 10.53 16.65 -2.05
N THR A 129 10.34 17.98 -1.93
CA THR A 129 11.16 18.98 -2.65
C THR A 129 12.12 19.77 -1.78
N SER A 130 11.91 19.78 -0.46
CA SER A 130 12.79 20.47 0.49
C SER A 130 14.01 19.64 0.88
N ASN A 131 15.06 20.34 1.29
CA ASN A 131 16.30 19.73 1.76
C ASN A 131 16.19 19.27 3.22
N HIS A 132 17.18 18.53 3.69
CA HIS A 132 17.30 18.19 5.12
C HIS A 132 17.37 19.47 5.95
N ASN A 133 16.57 19.52 7.02
CA ASN A 133 16.50 20.66 7.94
C ASN A 133 16.48 20.14 9.39
N ASN A 134 16.97 20.95 10.33
CA ASN A 134 16.92 20.65 11.76
C ASN A 134 15.54 20.92 12.36
N ASP A 135 14.71 21.71 11.67
CA ASP A 135 13.29 21.88 12.00
C ASP A 135 12.48 20.73 11.36
N PRO A 136 11.81 19.88 12.17
CA PRO A 136 11.00 18.77 11.66
C PRO A 136 9.91 19.20 10.66
N VAL A 137 9.35 20.40 10.82
CA VAL A 137 8.26 20.89 9.95
C VAL A 137 8.79 21.24 8.57
N ALA A 138 10.03 21.70 8.47
CA ALA A 138 10.66 22.14 7.23
C ALA A 138 11.63 21.10 6.64
N ALA A 139 11.69 19.91 7.21
CA ALA A 139 12.58 18.84 6.77
C ALA A 139 12.02 18.12 5.52
N GLY A 140 12.88 17.91 4.53
CA GLY A 140 12.53 17.11 3.36
C GLY A 140 13.61 16.13 2.94
N VAL A 141 13.22 15.24 2.02
CA VAL A 141 14.01 14.09 1.55
C VAL A 141 14.58 14.29 0.15
N HIS A 142 14.46 15.49 -0.42
CA HIS A 142 14.89 15.76 -1.79
C HIS A 142 16.34 15.32 -2.10
N PRO A 143 17.35 15.63 -1.24
CA PRO A 143 18.72 15.19 -1.48
C PRO A 143 18.89 13.67 -1.49
N ALA A 144 18.12 12.96 -0.65
CA ALA A 144 18.18 11.50 -0.57
C ALA A 144 17.58 10.85 -1.84
N ILE A 145 16.48 11.39 -2.35
CA ILE A 145 15.85 10.94 -3.61
C ILE A 145 16.81 11.17 -4.78
N VAL A 146 17.30 12.40 -4.94
CA VAL A 146 18.21 12.77 -6.04
C VAL A 146 19.50 11.96 -5.95
N GLY A 147 20.09 11.83 -4.77
CA GLY A 147 21.29 11.03 -4.54
C GLY A 147 21.09 9.56 -4.91
N SER A 148 19.96 8.97 -4.53
CA SER A 148 19.63 7.58 -4.86
C SER A 148 19.47 7.39 -6.37
N ILE A 149 18.79 8.30 -7.06
CA ILE A 149 18.61 8.25 -8.52
C ILE A 149 19.95 8.40 -9.23
N MET A 150 20.77 9.38 -8.83
CA MET A 150 22.11 9.57 -9.39
C MET A 150 22.98 8.32 -9.21
N LEU A 151 22.96 7.72 -8.02
CA LEU A 151 23.69 6.49 -7.73
C LEU A 151 23.21 5.35 -8.64
N MET A 152 21.90 5.15 -8.77
CA MET A 152 21.35 4.13 -9.66
C MET A 152 21.76 4.34 -11.12
N ILE A 153 21.75 5.58 -11.60
CA ILE A 153 22.19 5.92 -12.96
C ILE A 153 23.66 5.58 -13.17
N ILE A 154 24.53 5.99 -12.25
CA ILE A 154 25.98 5.72 -12.34
C ILE A 154 26.23 4.21 -12.31
N VAL A 155 25.60 3.49 -11.38
CA VAL A 155 25.71 2.03 -11.27
C VAL A 155 25.24 1.35 -12.56
N ALA A 156 24.12 1.80 -13.14
CA ALA A 156 23.61 1.25 -14.39
C ALA A 156 24.57 1.53 -15.57
N LEU A 157 25.07 2.76 -15.70
CA LEU A 157 25.99 3.14 -16.78
C LEU A 157 27.31 2.38 -16.76
N VAL A 158 27.80 1.97 -15.58
CA VAL A 158 29.03 1.19 -15.45
C VAL A 158 28.74 -0.31 -15.53
N SER A 159 27.79 -0.80 -14.76
CA SER A 159 27.55 -2.23 -14.61
C SER A 159 26.87 -2.84 -15.85
N PHE A 160 26.02 -2.08 -16.54
CA PHE A 160 25.30 -2.60 -17.70
C PHE A 160 26.24 -2.88 -18.89
N PRO A 161 27.09 -1.93 -19.35
CA PRO A 161 28.02 -2.22 -20.45
C PRO A 161 29.05 -3.29 -20.10
N LEU A 162 29.56 -3.27 -18.86
CA LEU A 162 30.52 -4.29 -18.39
C LEU A 162 29.87 -5.67 -18.30
N GLY A 163 28.68 -5.77 -17.72
CA GLY A 163 27.96 -7.04 -17.57
C GLY A 163 27.55 -7.64 -18.92
N VAL A 164 27.00 -6.83 -19.82
CA VAL A 164 26.64 -7.27 -21.18
C VAL A 164 27.90 -7.62 -21.98
N GLY A 165 28.95 -6.80 -21.93
CA GLY A 165 30.20 -7.08 -22.62
C GLY A 165 30.88 -8.37 -22.14
N ALA A 166 30.89 -8.61 -20.82
CA ALA A 166 31.40 -9.85 -20.25
C ALA A 166 30.57 -11.07 -20.70
N ALA A 167 29.24 -10.95 -20.70
CA ALA A 167 28.36 -12.02 -21.16
C ALA A 167 28.59 -12.37 -22.64
N ILE A 168 28.68 -11.36 -23.52
CA ILE A 168 28.96 -11.57 -24.95
C ILE A 168 30.34 -12.22 -25.15
N TYR A 169 31.36 -11.76 -24.42
CA TYR A 169 32.70 -12.35 -24.53
C TYR A 169 32.72 -13.82 -24.12
N LEU A 170 32.09 -14.16 -22.98
CA LEU A 170 32.05 -15.52 -22.47
C LEU A 170 31.25 -16.46 -23.39
N GLU A 171 30.16 -16.00 -23.98
CA GLU A 171 29.30 -16.82 -24.83
C GLU A 171 29.86 -17.01 -26.25
N GLU A 172 30.40 -15.95 -26.86
CA GLU A 172 30.74 -15.97 -28.29
C GLU A 172 32.24 -16.15 -28.56
N TYR A 173 33.11 -15.68 -27.67
CA TYR A 173 34.55 -15.58 -27.95
C TYR A 173 35.42 -16.43 -27.02
N ALA A 174 34.95 -16.77 -25.82
CA ALA A 174 35.77 -17.47 -24.85
C ALA A 174 35.99 -18.94 -25.23
N PRO A 175 37.24 -19.45 -25.23
CA PRO A 175 37.50 -20.86 -25.47
C PRO A 175 37.06 -21.71 -24.27
N ASP A 176 36.53 -22.92 -24.52
CA ASP A 176 36.16 -23.88 -23.47
C ASP A 176 37.43 -24.46 -22.83
N ASN A 177 37.86 -23.83 -21.73
CA ASN A 177 39.00 -24.24 -20.93
C ASN A 177 38.66 -24.14 -19.44
N THR A 178 39.58 -24.63 -18.61
CA THR A 178 39.39 -24.64 -17.15
C THR A 178 39.20 -23.23 -16.57
N LEU A 179 39.81 -22.20 -17.15
CA LEU A 179 39.67 -20.82 -16.69
C LEU A 179 38.26 -20.28 -16.95
N THR A 180 37.73 -20.44 -18.16
CA THR A 180 36.36 -20.05 -18.53
C THR A 180 35.35 -20.76 -17.62
N ARG A 181 35.54 -22.06 -17.40
CA ARG A 181 34.68 -22.85 -16.50
C ARG A 181 34.70 -22.37 -15.05
N ILE A 182 35.86 -21.94 -14.55
CA ILE A 182 35.96 -21.34 -13.20
C ILE A 182 35.19 -20.02 -13.16
N ILE A 183 35.31 -19.18 -14.18
CA ILE A 183 34.59 -17.89 -14.26
C ILE A 183 33.07 -18.13 -14.25
N ASP A 184 32.57 -19.04 -15.08
CA ASP A 184 31.13 -19.32 -15.19
C ASP A 184 30.52 -19.83 -13.87
N VAL A 185 31.26 -20.71 -13.16
CA VAL A 185 30.83 -21.20 -11.84
C VAL A 185 30.78 -20.06 -10.83
N ASN A 186 31.77 -19.16 -10.83
CA ASN A 186 31.78 -18.02 -9.91
C ASN A 186 30.67 -17.03 -10.23
N ILE A 187 30.41 -16.71 -11.51
CA ILE A 187 29.30 -15.84 -11.92
C ILE A 187 27.97 -16.44 -11.48
N SER A 188 27.77 -17.75 -11.71
CA SER A 188 26.55 -18.45 -11.31
C SER A 188 26.35 -18.45 -9.80
N ASN A 189 27.43 -18.69 -9.03
CA ASN A 189 27.38 -18.60 -7.57
C ASN A 189 27.11 -17.18 -7.11
N LEU A 190 27.73 -16.17 -7.73
CA LEU A 190 27.54 -14.77 -7.37
C LEU A 190 26.10 -14.31 -7.62
N ALA A 191 25.50 -14.74 -8.73
CA ALA A 191 24.11 -14.45 -9.08
C ALA A 191 23.10 -15.15 -8.15
N GLY A 192 23.47 -16.28 -7.53
CA GLY A 192 22.62 -17.04 -6.63
C GLY A 192 22.56 -16.54 -5.19
N VAL A 193 23.49 -15.67 -4.77
CA VAL A 193 23.54 -15.15 -3.40
C VAL A 193 22.54 -14.00 -3.20
N PRO A 194 21.75 -13.99 -2.10
CA PRO A 194 20.84 -12.89 -1.80
C PRO A 194 21.56 -11.55 -1.66
N SER A 195 20.96 -10.47 -2.18
CA SER A 195 21.56 -9.11 -2.18
C SER A 195 21.93 -8.58 -0.78
N VAL A 196 21.19 -8.99 0.26
CA VAL A 196 21.46 -8.61 1.66
C VAL A 196 22.86 -9.06 2.11
N VAL A 197 23.32 -10.24 1.66
CA VAL A 197 24.63 -10.78 2.02
C VAL A 197 25.75 -9.89 1.46
N TYR A 198 25.62 -9.45 0.21
CA TYR A 198 26.55 -8.51 -0.40
C TYR A 198 26.53 -7.14 0.28
N GLY A 199 25.34 -6.69 0.71
CA GLY A 199 25.21 -5.45 1.48
C GLY A 199 25.96 -5.50 2.81
N LEU A 200 25.85 -6.62 3.55
CA LEU A 200 26.56 -6.82 4.81
C LEU A 200 28.08 -6.99 4.62
N LEU A 201 28.52 -7.67 3.56
CA LEU A 201 29.93 -7.79 3.21
C LEU A 201 30.53 -6.41 2.88
N GLY A 202 29.81 -5.59 2.10
CA GLY A 202 30.20 -4.21 1.83
C GLY A 202 30.32 -3.40 3.13
N LEU A 203 29.33 -3.49 4.02
CA LEU A 203 29.38 -2.81 5.32
C LEU A 203 30.64 -3.18 6.11
N GLY A 204 31.00 -4.46 6.19
CA GLY A 204 32.18 -4.91 6.92
C GLY A 204 33.52 -4.60 6.26
N LEU A 205 33.55 -4.20 4.98
CA LEU A 205 34.78 -3.79 4.28
C LEU A 205 35.04 -2.29 4.36
N PHE A 206 33.99 -1.47 4.52
CA PHE A 206 34.06 0.00 4.47
C PHE A 206 33.92 0.68 5.85
N ILE A 207 33.76 -0.11 6.91
CA ILE A 207 33.76 0.32 8.33
C ILE A 207 34.80 -0.51 9.07
#